data_AF-H1Q2C1-F1
#
_entry.id   AF-H1Q2C1-F1
#
_cell.length_a   1.000
_cell.length_b   1.000
_cell.length_c   1.000
_cell.angle_alpha   90.00
_cell.angle_beta   90.00
_cell.angle_gamma   90.00
#
_symmetry.space_group_name_H-M   'P 1'
#
loop_
_entity.id
_entity.type
_entity.pdbx_description
1 polymer ?
#
loop_
_entity_poly.entity_id
_entity_poly.type
_entity_poly.pdbx_seq_one_letter_code
_entity_poly.pdbx_strand_id
1 'polypeptide(L)' 'MKLIIAEKPSVTHDIAAIVGVDNRKEGYLEGGGYAVT' A
#
# COMPACT_ATOMS: atom_id res chain seq x y z
N MET A 1 8.36 -10.00 1.59
CA MET A 1 7.13 -9.18 1.58
C MET A 1 7.12 -8.34 2.84
N LYS A 2 6.97 -7.01 2.72
CA LYS A 2 6.89 -6.09 3.85
C LYS A 2 5.48 -5.50 3.91
N LEU A 3 4.88 -5.48 5.10
CA LEU A 3 3.56 -4.92 5.33
C LEU A 3 3.69 -3.52 5.92
N ILE A 4 2.96 -2.57 5.34
CA ILE A 4 2.84 -1.19 5.83
C ILE A 4 1.37 -0.98 6.18
N ILE A 5 1.11 -0.55 7.41
CA ILE A 5 -0.24 -0.27 7.91
C ILE A 5 -0.30 1.23 8.17
N ALA A 6 -1.24 1.90 7.54
CA ALA A 6 -1.47 3.31 7.69
C ALA A 6 -2.61 3.60 8.68
N GLU A 7 -2.55 4.76 9.32
CA GLU A 7 -3.57 5.22 10.27
C GLU A 7 -4.91 5.61 9.59
N LYS A 8 -4.88 5.87 8.28
CA LYS A 8 -6.03 6.32 7.50
C LYS A 8 -5.83 6.04 6.00
N PRO A 9 -6.91 5.88 5.22
CA PRO A 9 -6.84 5.50 3.80
C PRO A 9 -6.06 6.48 2.91
N SER A 10 -6.05 7.77 3.28
CA SER A 10 -5.27 8.78 2.56
C SER A 10 -3.77 8.52 2.64
N VAL A 11 -3.28 8.08 3.80
CA VAL A 11 -1.85 7.77 4.01
C VAL A 11 -1.47 6.49 3.28
N THR A 12 -2.39 5.51 3.18
CA THR A 12 -2.20 4.30 2.36
C THR A 12 -1.90 4.67 0.91
N HIS A 13 -2.64 5.62 0.32
CA HIS A 13 -2.42 6.06 -1.07
C HIS A 13 -1.11 6.82 -1.25
N ASP A 14 -0.77 7.75 -0.35
CA ASP A 14 0.51 8.46 -0.39
C ASP A 14 1.69 7.49 -0.33
N ILE A 15 1.64 6.53 0.60
CA ILE A 15 2.69 5.52 0.75
C ILE A 15 2.75 4.63 -0.50
N ALA A 16 1.61 4.15 -1.01
CA ALA A 16 1.56 3.33 -2.20
C ALA A 16 2.17 4.04 -3.42
N ALA A 17 1.95 5.35 -3.57
CA ALA A 17 2.58 6.15 -4.62
C ALA A 17 4.11 6.23 -4.45
N ILE A 18 4.60 6.37 -3.22
CA ILE A 18 6.04 6.41 -2.91
C ILE A 18 6.72 5.06 -3.16
N VAL A 19 6.09 3.96 -2.73
CA VAL A 19 6.66 2.62 -2.90
C VAL A 19 6.37 2.00 -4.27
N GLY A 20 5.67 2.73 -5.14
CA GLY A 20 5.37 2.29 -6.51
C GLY A 20 4.43 1.09 -6.56
N VAL A 21 3.40 1.09 -5.71
CA VAL A 21 2.41 0.04 -5.61
C VAL A 21 1.11 0.47 -6.30
N ASP A 22 0.74 -0.23 -7.36
CA ASP A 22 -0.47 0.04 -8.14
C ASP A 22 -1.52 -1.09 -8.11
N ASN A 23 -1.14 -2.29 -7.66
CA ASN A 23 -2.01 -3.46 -7.72
C ASN A 23 -2.98 -3.47 -6.53
N ARG A 24 -4.25 -3.15 -6.78
CA ARG A 24 -5.28 -3.09 -5.75
C ARG A 24 -5.90 -4.47 -5.52
N LYS A 25 -5.86 -4.92 -4.26
CA LYS A 25 -6.56 -6.11 -3.76
C LYS A 25 -7.76 -5.69 -2.90
N GLU A 26 -8.51 -6.67 -2.41
CA GLU A 26 -9.57 -6.44 -1.44
C GLU A 26 -8.97 -5.96 -0.10
N GLY A 27 -9.02 -4.65 0.13
CA GLY A 27 -8.64 -4.02 1.40
C GLY A 27 -7.19 -3.51 1.50
N TYR A 28 -6.35 -3.74 0.49
CA TYR A 28 -4.95 -3.29 0.50
C TYR A 28 -4.38 -3.16 -0.92
N LEU A 29 -3.25 -2.46 -1.03
CA LEU A 29 -2.47 -2.27 -2.24
C LEU A 29 -1.22 -3.15 -2.15
N GLU A 30 -0.87 -3.90 -3.20
CA GLU A 30 0.25 -4.84 -3.26
C GLU A 30 1.11 -4.61 -4.50
N GLY A 31 2.44 -4.67 -4.36
CA GLY A 31 3.35 -4.48 -5.48
C GLY A 31 4.80 -4.31 -5.01
N GLY A 32 5.78 -4.63 -5.86
CA GLY A 32 7.20 -4.38 -5.56
C GLY A 32 7.73 -5.04 -4.25
N GLY A 33 7.04 -6.06 -3.74
CA GLY A 33 7.38 -6.70 -2.46
C GLY A 33 6.77 -6.04 -1.21
N TYR A 34 5.91 -5.03 -1.39
CA TYR A 34 5.18 -4.32 -0.34
C TYR A 34 3.68 -4.62 -0.41
N ALA A 35 3.05 -4.68 0.75
CA ALA A 35 1.60 -4.60 0.91
C ALA A 35 1.29 -3.39 1.81
N VAL A 36 0.36 -2.54 1.39
CA VAL A 36 -0.02 -1.29 2.08
C VAL A 36 -1.51 -1.31 2.33
N THR A 37 -1.93 -1.23 3.59
CA THR A 37 -3.35 -1.21 4.01
C THR A 37 -3.60 0.01 4.87
#